data_AF-A0A453MML0-F1
#
_entry.id   AF-A0A453MML0-F1
#
_cell.length_a   1.000
_cell.length_b   1.000
_cell.length_c   1.000
_cell.angle_alpha   90.00
_cell.angle_beta   90.00
_cell.angle_gamma   90.00
#
_symmetry.space_group_name_H-M   'P 1'
#
loop_
_entity.id
_entity.type
_entity.pdbx_description
1 polymer ?
#
loop_
_entity_poly.entity_id
_entity_poly.type
_entity_poly.pdbx_seq_one_letter_code
_entity_poly.pdbx_strand_id
1 'polypeptide(L)' 'SSSNGVACPSRRIRLYAWLSHGCIFDCVTTFYRKTLGKREGDCVRACVRKYQLATAASAARFNKLADPSAAAADDDEDD' A
#
# COMPACT_ATOMS: atom_id res chain seq x y z
N SER A 1 -37.42 6.97 6.62
CA SER A 1 -36.48 7.70 5.75
C SER A 1 -35.24 6.85 5.53
N SER A 2 -35.08 6.32 4.32
CA SER A 2 -33.92 5.51 3.93
C SER A 2 -32.68 6.36 3.81
N SER A 3 -31.80 6.31 4.81
CA SER A 3 -30.40 6.69 4.65
C SER A 3 -29.70 5.56 3.91
N ASN A 4 -29.64 5.65 2.57
CA ASN A 4 -28.78 4.83 1.74
C ASN A 4 -27.32 5.09 2.15
N GLY A 5 -26.83 4.30 3.10
CA GLY A 5 -25.47 4.38 3.61
C GLY A 5 -24.50 3.93 2.53
N VAL A 6 -23.86 4.87 1.85
CA VAL A 6 -22.59 4.61 1.17
C VAL A 6 -21.58 4.35 2.28
N ALA A 7 -21.49 3.11 2.74
CA ALA A 7 -20.49 2.69 3.70
C ALA A 7 -19.12 2.93 3.06
N CYS A 8 -18.39 3.93 3.55
CA CYS A 8 -17.04 4.21 3.08
C CYS A 8 -16.21 2.93 3.30
N PRO A 9 -15.65 2.31 2.24
CA PRO A 9 -14.98 1.03 2.37
C PRO A 9 -13.86 1.16 3.41
N SER A 10 -13.79 0.19 4.32
CA SER A 10 -12.79 0.17 5.37
C SER A 10 -11.38 0.33 4.77
N ARG A 11 -10.45 0.93 5.52
CA ARG A 11 -9.06 1.16 5.05
C ARG A 11 -8.43 -0.10 4.45
N ARG A 12 -8.76 -1.28 5.02
CA ARG A 12 -8.30 -2.59 4.53
C ARG A 12 -8.85 -2.95 3.15
N ILE A 13 -10.14 -2.70 2.89
CA ILE A 13 -10.77 -2.98 1.59
C ILE A 13 -10.19 -2.07 0.51
N ARG A 14 -10.00 -0.77 0.83
CA ARG A 14 -9.36 0.17 -0.10
C ARG A 14 -7.94 -0.23 -0.43
N LEU A 15 -7.16 -0.61 0.57
CA LEU A 15 -5.78 -1.10 0.38
C LEU A 15 -5.75 -2.35 -0.49
N TYR A 16 -6.63 -3.32 -0.21
CA TYR A 16 -6.73 -4.55 -0.99
C TYR A 16 -7.08 -4.29 -2.45
N ALA A 17 -8.08 -3.45 -2.72
CA ALA A 17 -8.48 -3.11 -4.08
C ALA A 17 -7.36 -2.40 -4.85
N TRP A 18 -6.68 -1.45 -4.20
CA TRP A 18 -5.59 -0.71 -4.81
C TRP A 18 -4.38 -1.59 -5.13
N LEU A 19 -4.00 -2.45 -4.18
CA LEU A 19 -2.94 -3.46 -4.36
C LEU A 19 -3.25 -4.42 -5.50
N SER A 20 -4.47 -4.95 -5.53
CA SER A 20 -4.88 -5.93 -6.53
C SER A 20 -4.86 -5.32 -7.92
N HIS A 21 -5.40 -4.11 -8.06
CA HIS A 21 -5.39 -3.40 -9.34
C HIS A 21 -3.97 -3.05 -9.79
N GLY A 22 -3.16 -2.43 -8.92
CA GLY A 22 -1.79 -2.03 -9.25
C GLY A 22 -0.91 -3.21 -9.65
N CYS A 23 -0.80 -4.23 -8.80
CA CYS A 23 0.10 -5.35 -9.06
C CYS A 23 -0.32 -6.21 -10.26
N ILE A 24 -1.62 -6.34 -10.55
CA ILE A 24 -2.06 -7.03 -11.76
C ILE A 24 -1.68 -6.23 -13.00
N PHE A 25 -1.91 -4.91 -13.03
CA PHE A 25 -1.55 -4.08 -14.18
C PHE A 25 -0.04 -3.97 -14.41
N ASP A 26 0.77 -3.93 -13.35
CA ASP A 26 2.22 -3.84 -13.47
C ASP A 26 2.86 -5.17 -13.93
N CYS A 27 2.27 -6.31 -13.56
CA CYS A 27 2.88 -7.62 -13.78
C CYS A 27 2.23 -8.46 -14.90
N VAL A 28 0.95 -8.25 -15.19
CA VAL A 28 0.20 -9.02 -16.20
C VAL A 28 0.08 -8.18 -17.46
N THR A 29 0.89 -8.51 -18.44
CA THR A 29 0.92 -7.82 -19.74
C THR A 29 0.20 -8.59 -20.84
N THR A 30 -0.15 -9.86 -20.59
CA THR A 30 -0.77 -10.73 -21.59
C THR A 30 -2.03 -11.39 -21.05
N PHE A 31 -3.11 -11.36 -21.83
CA PHE A 31 -4.40 -11.97 -21.49
C PHE A 31 -4.67 -13.24 -22.30
N TYR A 32 -3.61 -13.97 -22.68
CA TYR A 32 -3.75 -15.19 -23.48
C TYR A 32 -4.32 -16.38 -22.69
N ARG A 33 -4.24 -16.35 -21.35
CA ARG A 33 -4.69 -17.44 -20.47
C ARG A 33 -5.39 -16.90 -19.22
N LYS A 34 -6.24 -17.73 -18.62
CA LYS A 34 -7.01 -17.39 -17.40
C LYS A 34 -6.17 -17.49 -16.11
N THR A 35 -5.02 -18.13 -16.17
CA THR A 35 -4.13 -18.34 -15.01
C THR A 35 -2.85 -17.54 -15.19
N LEU A 36 -2.33 -17.00 -14.09
CA LEU A 36 -1.03 -16.34 -14.10
C LEU A 36 0.05 -17.35 -14.49
N GLY A 37 0.88 -16.98 -15.46
CA GLY A 37 2.11 -17.70 -15.75
C GLY A 37 3.10 -17.62 -14.58
N LYS A 38 4.11 -18.50 -14.56
CA LYS A 38 5.12 -18.53 -13.49
C LYS A 38 5.78 -17.16 -13.27
N ARG A 39 6.18 -16.49 -14.36
CA ARG A 39 6.81 -15.16 -14.31
C ARG A 39 5.87 -14.09 -13.75
N GLU A 40 4.60 -14.09 -14.17
CA GLU A 40 3.58 -13.15 -13.70
C GLU A 40 3.30 -13.38 -12.21
N GLY A 41 3.16 -14.64 -11.78
CA GLY A 41 2.97 -15.00 -10.37
C GLY A 41 4.16 -14.61 -9.49
N ASP A 42 5.40 -14.77 -9.97
CA ASP A 42 6.59 -14.31 -9.26
C ASP A 42 6.64 -12.77 -9.15
N CYS A 43 6.29 -12.07 -10.23
CA CYS A 43 6.19 -10.61 -10.25
C CYS A 43 5.14 -10.10 -9.26
N VAL A 44 3.92 -10.65 -9.29
CA VAL A 44 2.84 -10.22 -8.38
C VAL A 44 3.23 -10.43 -6.92
N ARG A 45 3.85 -11.56 -6.58
CA ARG A 45 4.37 -11.80 -5.21
C ARG A 45 5.45 -10.79 -4.81
N ALA A 46 6.33 -10.41 -5.72
CA ALA A 46 7.33 -9.38 -5.46
C ALA A 46 6.70 -7.99 -5.31
N CYS A 47 5.72 -7.64 -6.16
CA CYS A 47 4.98 -6.39 -6.11
C CYS A 47 4.29 -6.20 -4.76
N VAL A 48 3.53 -7.21 -4.30
CA VAL A 48 2.83 -7.15 -3.01
C VAL A 48 3.79 -6.93 -1.85
N ARG A 49 4.92 -7.65 -1.82
CA ARG A 49 5.95 -7.48 -0.76
C ARG A 49 6.55 -6.08 -0.77
N LYS A 50 6.93 -5.56 -1.94
CA LYS A 50 7.48 -4.20 -2.08
C LYS A 50 6.48 -3.15 -1.61
N TYR A 51 5.21 -3.31 -1.99
CA TYR A 51 4.18 -2.35 -1.62
C TYR A 51 3.91 -2.34 -0.11
N GLN A 52 3.90 -3.51 0.55
CA GLN A 52 3.77 -3.58 2.01
C GLN A 52 4.90 -2.82 2.71
N LEU A 53 6.14 -3.03 2.28
CA LEU A 53 7.31 -2.31 2.81
C LEU A 53 7.21 -0.81 2.57
N ALA A 54 6.86 -0.39 1.35
CA ALA A 54 6.69 1.02 1.01
C ALA A 54 5.57 1.68 1.81
N THR A 55 4.44 0.98 2.01
CA THR A 55 3.32 1.50 2.80
C THR A 55 3.70 1.68 4.27
N ALA A 56 4.43 0.73 4.86
CA ALA A 56 4.90 0.84 6.23
C ALA A 56 5.91 1.99 6.41
N ALA A 57 6.87 2.12 5.48
CA ALA A 57 7.83 3.22 5.48
C ALA A 57 7.16 4.58 5.32
N SER A 58 6.20 4.71 4.40
CA SER A 58 5.42 5.94 4.22
C SER A 58 4.58 6.27 5.45
N ALA A 59 3.95 5.28 6.08
CA ALA A 59 3.20 5.50 7.31
C ALA A 59 4.08 6.02 8.45
N ALA A 60 5.30 5.49 8.60
CA ALA A 60 6.26 5.99 9.59
C ALA A 60 6.63 7.46 9.34
N ARG A 61 6.84 7.85 8.08
CA ARG A 61 7.11 9.26 7.70
C ARG A 61 5.91 10.16 7.94
N PHE A 62 4.70 9.70 7.62
CA PHE A 62 3.47 10.48 7.86
C PHE A 62 3.18 10.67 9.34
N ASN A 63 3.48 9.68 10.20
CA ASN A 63 3.36 9.85 11.63
C ASN A 63 4.30 10.95 12.17
N LYS A 64 5.54 11.04 11.65
CA LYS A 64 6.46 12.13 12.00
C LYS A 64 5.94 13.52 11.60
N LEU A 65 5.21 13.61 10.48
CA LEU A 65 4.60 14.85 10.01
C LEU A 65 3.31 15.22 10.75
N ALA A 66 2.59 14.22 11.25
CA ALA A 66 1.33 14.40 11.97
C ALA A 66 1.53 14.78 13.45
N ASP A 67 2.70 14.51 14.01
CA ASP A 67 3.05 14.86 15.38
C ASP A 67 3.94 16.13 15.42
N PRO A 68 3.39 17.30 15.79
CA PRO A 68 4.17 18.54 15.87
C PRO A 68 5.24 18.51 16.99
N SER A 69 5.25 17.51 17.87
CA SER A 69 6.29 17.32 18.90
C SER A 69 7.44 16.42 18.45
N ALA A 70 7.31 15.71 17.33
CA ALA A 70 8.34 14.78 16.83
C ALA A 70 9.48 15.48 16.06
N ALA A 71 9.37 16.79 15.83
CA ALA A 71 10.39 17.61 15.18
C ALA A 71 11.51 18.10 16.14
N ALA A 72 11.41 17.81 17.44
CA ALA A 72 12.32 18.33 18.47
C ALA A 72 13.22 17.25 19.13
N ALA A 73 13.34 16.05 18.55
CA ALA A 73 14.06 14.94 19.19
C ALA A 73 15.34 14.49 18.45
N ASP A 74 15.83 15.28 17.49
CA ASP A 74 17.08 14.98 16.75
C ASP A 74 18.13 16.12 16.87
N ASP A 75 18.09 16.92 17.94
CA ASP A 75 19.14 17.88 18.33
C ASP A 75 19.50 17.66 19.80
N ASP A 76 20.28 16.62 20.12
CA ASP A 76 21.11 16.52 21.34
C ASP A 76 21.97 15.24 21.25
N GLU A 77 22.99 15.25 20.39
CA GLU A 77 24.10 14.28 20.44
C GLU A 77 25.40 14.98 19.98
N ASP A 78 25.92 15.90 20.80
CA ASP A 78 27.33 16.35 20.81
C ASP A 78 27.62 17.16 22.09
N ASP A 79 28.13 16.50 23.14
CA ASP A 79 29.34 16.84 23.94
C ASP A 79 29.67 15.71 24.94
#